data_AF-A0A939KP04-F1
#
_entry.id   AF-A0A939KP04-F1
#
_cell.length_a   1.000
_cell.length_b   1.000
_cell.length_c   1.000
_cell.angle_alpha   90.00
_cell.angle_beta   90.00
_cell.angle_gamma   90.00
#
_symmetry.space_group_name_H-M   'P 1'
#
loop_
_entity.id
_entity.type
_entity.pdbx_description
1 polymer ?
#
loop_
_entity_poly.entity_id
_entity_poly.type
_entity_poly.pdbx_seq_one_letter_code
_entity_poly.pdbx_strand_id
1 'polypeptide(L)'
;MWRYSADPVYIFVLDCRALLPMVVFFAHMREWTLIVAVAGTLIFGFLAWMGLTLPVAGRMLRVLIIGARRPALPAWKKRAYA
;
A
#
# COMPACT_ATOMS: atom_id res chain seq x y z
N MET A 1 25.99 5.06 -6.82
CA MET A 1 24.96 6.06 -6.45
C MET A 1 23.55 5.69 -6.92
N TRP A 2 23.34 5.06 -8.08
CA TRP A 2 22.02 4.58 -8.55
C TRP A 2 21.34 3.46 -7.72
N ARG A 3 22.10 2.70 -6.92
CA ARG A 3 21.57 1.54 -6.18
C ARG A 3 20.57 1.92 -5.08
N TYR A 4 20.70 3.12 -4.51
CA TYR A 4 19.83 3.61 -3.43
C TYR A 4 18.67 4.50 -3.95
N SER A 5 18.58 4.71 -5.26
CA SER A 5 17.53 5.57 -5.86
C SER A 5 16.12 4.98 -5.72
N ALA A 6 16.01 3.68 -5.46
CA ALA A 6 14.74 3.00 -5.28
C ALA A 6 14.28 2.94 -3.81
N ASP A 7 15.17 3.30 -2.87
CA ASP A 7 14.85 3.18 -1.46
C ASP A 7 13.74 4.16 -1.06
N PRO A 8 12.81 3.72 -0.19
CA PRO A 8 11.78 4.58 0.34
C PRO A 8 12.39 5.75 1.13
N VAL A 9 11.80 6.93 0.96
CA VAL A 9 12.21 8.13 1.69
C VAL A 9 11.41 8.17 2.98
N TYR A 10 12.10 8.27 4.11
CA TYR A 10 11.48 8.31 5.44
C TYR A 10 11.54 9.71 6.02
N ILE A 11 10.43 10.15 6.62
CA ILE A 11 10.38 11.29 7.54
C ILE A 11 10.27 10.72 8.96
N PHE A 12 11.37 10.82 9.72
CA PHE A 12 11.55 10.14 11.01
C PHE A 12 11.39 8.61 10.91
N VAL A 13 10.17 8.11 11.15
CA VAL A 13 9.83 6.67 11.14
C VAL A 13 8.79 6.34 10.06
N LEU A 14 8.19 7.36 9.45
CA LEU A 14 7.10 7.19 8.49
C LEU A 14 7.62 7.29 7.06
N ASP A 15 7.23 6.35 6.20
CA ASP A 15 7.48 6.45 4.76
C ASP A 15 6.71 7.66 4.19
N CYS A 16 7.40 8.53 3.45
CA CYS A 16 6.80 9.69 2.78
C CYS A 16 5.61 9.32 1.90
N ARG A 17 5.61 8.12 1.30
CA ARG A 17 4.52 7.63 0.45
C ARG A 17 3.23 7.43 1.24
N ALA A 18 3.32 7.15 2.54
CA ALA A 18 2.15 7.00 3.41
C ALA A 18 1.43 8.32 3.69
N LEU A 19 2.09 9.46 3.48
CA LEU A 19 1.52 10.79 3.70
C LEU A 19 0.65 11.30 2.56
N LEU A 20 0.50 10.56 1.46
CA LEU A 20 -0.36 10.93 0.33
C LEU A 20 -1.77 11.40 0.74
N PRO A 21 -2.48 10.72 1.68
CA PRO A 21 -3.80 11.17 2.13
C PRO A 21 -3.78 12.52 2.85
N MET A 22 -2.67 12.91 3.46
CA MET A 22 -2.53 14.21 4.14
C MET A 22 -2.61 15.39 3.16
N VAL A 23 -2.23 15.17 1.89
CA VAL A 23 -2.40 16.17 0.82
C VAL A 23 -3.87 16.53 0.63
N VAL A 24 -4.79 15.57 0.79
CA VAL A 24 -6.24 15.81 0.67
C VAL A 24 -6.74 16.73 1.79
N PHE A 25 -6.25 16.54 3.01
CA PHE A 25 -6.57 17.43 4.13
C PHE A 25 -6.04 18.84 3.91
N PHE A 26 -4.80 18.99 3.44
CA PHE A 26 -4.23 20.30 3.12
C PHE A 26 -4.95 21.00 1.96
N ALA A 27 -5.45 20.24 0.98
CA ALA A 27 -6.25 20.79 -0.12
C ALA A 27 -7.65 21.23 0.31
N HIS A 28 -8.27 20.54 1.26
CA HIS A 28 -9.60 20.86 1.75
C HIS A 28 -9.67 20.68 3.27
N MET A 29 -9.37 21.74 4.02
CA MET A 29 -9.22 21.67 5.47
C MET A 29 -10.58 21.64 6.17
N ARG A 30 -11.14 20.43 6.38
CA ARG A 30 -12.36 20.16 7.15
C ARG A 30 -12.13 18.98 8.10
N GLU A 31 -12.99 18.84 9.10
CA GLU A 31 -12.88 17.75 10.08
C GLU A 31 -12.98 16.36 9.42
N TRP A 32 -13.87 16.21 8.43
CA TRP A 32 -14.03 14.93 7.74
C TRP A 32 -12.80 14.56 6.89
N THR A 33 -12.14 15.54 6.24
CA THR A 33 -10.92 15.27 5.47
C THR A 33 -9.73 14.97 6.38
N LEU A 34 -9.70 15.53 7.59
CA LEU A 34 -8.71 15.17 8.60
C LEU A 34 -8.87 13.69 8.99
N ILE A 35 -10.09 13.24 9.28
CA ILE A 35 -10.36 11.83 9.63
C ILE A 35 -9.92 10.91 8.48
N VAL A 36 -10.28 11.24 7.23
CA VAL A 36 -9.89 10.47 6.04
C VAL A 36 -8.37 10.47 5.87
N ALA A 37 -7.70 11.61 6.04
CA ALA A 37 -6.26 11.73 5.91
C ALA A 37 -5.51 10.91 6.96
N VAL A 38 -5.93 10.98 8.23
CA VAL A 38 -5.35 10.19 9.32
C VAL A 38 -5.57 8.69 9.08
N ALA A 39 -6.80 8.28 8.77
CA ALA A 39 -7.12 6.89 8.49
C ALA A 39 -6.31 6.33 7.31
N GLY A 40 -6.24 7.08 6.20
CA GLY A 40 -5.45 6.71 5.04
C GLY A 40 -3.95 6.61 5.36
N THR A 41 -3.42 7.58 6.11
CA THR A 41 -2.00 7.59 6.50
C THR A 41 -1.65 6.39 7.38
N LEU A 42 -2.54 6.01 8.31
CA LEU A 42 -2.37 4.82 9.14
C LEU A 42 -2.39 3.52 8.30
N ILE A 43 -3.31 3.40 7.34
CA ILE A 43 -3.38 2.23 6.45
C ILE A 43 -2.10 2.08 5.64
N PHE A 44 -1.65 3.16 4.99
CA PHE A 44 -0.42 3.11 4.20
C PHE A 44 0.84 2.96 5.06
N GLY A 45 0.86 3.56 6.25
CA GLY A 45 1.93 3.39 7.23
C GLY A 45 2.03 1.94 7.71
N PHE A 46 0.91 1.28 7.96
CA PHE A 46 0.87 -0.14 8.31
C PHE A 46 1.38 -1.03 7.16
N LEU A 47 0.98 -0.75 5.92
CA LEU A 47 1.51 -1.44 4.74
C LEU A 47 3.03 -1.24 4.57
N ALA A 48 3.52 -0.02 4.80
CA ALA A 48 4.95 0.28 4.75
C ALA A 48 5.72 -0.45 5.87
N TRP A 49 5.15 -0.55 7.08
CA TRP A 49 5.71 -1.31 8.19
C TRP A 49 5.81 -2.81 7.88
N MET A 50 4.84 -3.37 7.15
CA MET A 50 4.91 -4.74 6.62
C MET A 50 5.92 -4.92 5.48
N GLY A 51 6.58 -3.85 5.01
CA GLY A 51 7.49 -3.88 3.85
C GLY A 51 6.76 -4.04 2.52
N LEU A 52 5.45 -3.82 2.48
CA LEU A 52 4.64 -3.92 1.27
C LEU A 52 4.69 -2.61 0.49
N THR A 53 5.16 -2.66 -0.75
CA THR A 53 5.00 -1.53 -1.67
C THR A 53 3.55 -1.44 -2.15
N LEU A 54 3.07 -0.24 -2.49
CA LEU A 54 1.72 0.00 -3.05
C LEU A 54 1.30 -1.01 -4.15
N PRO A 55 2.12 -1.29 -5.18
CA PRO A 55 1.76 -2.28 -6.19
C PRO A 55 1.68 -3.71 -5.64
N VAL A 56 2.48 -4.07 -4.64
CA VAL A 56 2.41 -5.39 -3.98
C VAL A 56 1.14 -5.47 -3.11
N ALA A 57 0.85 -4.44 -2.32
CA ALA A 57 -0.35 -4.33 -1.51
C ALA A 57 -1.62 -4.45 -2.37
N GLY A 58 -1.66 -3.78 -3.53
CA GLY A 58 -2.77 -3.89 -4.48
C GLY A 58 -2.93 -5.31 -5.05
N ARG A 59 -1.82 -6.01 -5.32
CA ARG A 59 -1.88 -7.43 -5.74
C ARG A 59 -2.41 -8.33 -4.63
N MET A 60 -1.96 -8.12 -3.39
CA MET A 60 -2.41 -8.86 -2.22
C MET A 60 -3.91 -8.62 -1.97
N LEU A 61 -4.36 -7.36 -1.97
CA LEU A 61 -5.76 -7.00 -1.84
C LEU A 61 -6.63 -7.63 -2.94
N ARG A 62 -6.14 -7.64 -4.18
CA ARG A 62 -6.82 -8.36 -5.28
C ARG A 62 -6.94 -9.86 -5.00
N VAL A 63 -5.91 -10.51 -4.46
CA VAL A 63 -5.98 -11.94 -4.09
C VAL A 63 -6.96 -12.16 -2.93
N LEU A 64 -6.98 -11.26 -1.95
CA LEU A 64 -7.91 -11.34 -0.82
C LEU A 64 -9.37 -11.24 -1.27
N ILE A 65 -9.69 -10.36 -2.23
CA ILE A 65 -11.07 -10.18 -2.73
C ILE A 65 -11.49 -11.32 -3.66
N ILE A 66 -10.63 -11.73 -4.60
CA ILE A 66 -10.97 -12.74 -5.63
C ILE A 66 -10.86 -14.17 -5.07
N GLY A 67 -10.02 -14.37 -4.04
CA GLY A 67 -9.72 -15.66 -3.46
C GLY A 67 -8.61 -16.42 -4.20
N ALA A 68 -8.21 -17.56 -3.62
CA ALA A 68 -7.12 -18.39 -4.12
C ALA A 68 -7.45 -19.17 -5.41
N ARG A 69 -8.74 -19.32 -5.75
CA ARG A 69 -9.16 -20.10 -6.93
C ARG A 69 -8.99 -19.29 -8.20
N ARG A 70 -8.02 -19.68 -9.02
CA ARG A 70 -7.77 -19.11 -10.36
C ARG A 70 -8.19 -20.11 -11.44
N PRO A 71 -9.46 -20.10 -11.90
CA PRO A 71 -9.97 -21.09 -12.86
C PRO A 71 -9.35 -20.95 -14.26
N ALA A 72 -8.94 -19.74 -14.65
CA ALA A 72 -8.28 -19.50 -15.93
C ALA A 72 -6.80 -19.95 -15.98
N LEU A 73 -6.20 -20.31 -14.84
CA LEU A 73 -4.84 -20.85 -14.81
C LEU A 73 -4.90 -22.38 -14.92
N PRO A 74 -4.27 -22.99 -15.95
CA PRO A 74 -4.20 -24.44 -16.06
C PRO A 74 -3.47 -25.02 -14.85
N ALA A 75 -3.86 -26.24 -14.44
CA ALA A 75 -3.44 -26.83 -13.17
C ALA A 75 -1.91 -26.87 -12.98
N TRP A 76 -1.15 -27.07 -14.05
CA TRP A 76 0.32 -27.11 -14.03
C TRP A 76 1.02 -25.75 -13.86
N LYS A 77 0.29 -24.63 -13.98
CA LYS A 77 0.81 -23.27 -13.70
C LYS A 77 0.38 -22.74 -12.33
N LYS A 78 -0.39 -23.50 -11.55
CA LYS A 78 -0.78 -23.11 -10.19
C LYS A 78 0.43 -23.29 -9.27
N ARG A 79 0.99 -22.18 -8.77
CA ARG A 79 2.01 -22.25 -7.70
C ARG A 79 1.34 -22.78 -6.44
N ALA A 80 1.86 -23.86 -5.88
CA ALA A 80 1.30 -24.57 -4.73
C ALA A 80 1.43 -23.81 -3.39
N TYR A 81 2.21 -22.72 -3.35
CA TYR A 81 2.49 -21.97 -2.13
C TYR A 81 2.49 -20.46 -2.41
N ALA A 82 1.64 -19.74 -1.68
CA ALA A 82 1.78 -18.33 -1.32
C ALA A 82 1.08 -18.16 0.03
#